data_AF-A0A0T5ZFU0-F1
#
_entry.id   AF-A0A0T5ZFU0-F1
#
_cell.length_a   1.000
_cell.length_b   1.000
_cell.length_c   1.000
_cell.angle_alpha   90.00
_cell.angle_beta   90.00
_cell.angle_gamma   90.00
#
_symmetry.space_group_name_H-M   'P 1'
#
loop_
_entity.id
_entity.type
_entity.pdbx_description
1 polymer ?
#
loop_
_entity_poly.entity_id
_entity_poly.type
_entity_poly.pdbx_seq_one_letter_code
_entity_poly.pdbx_strand_id
1 'polypeptide(L)'
;MLNSTDLSKVHNTGFELEDVKVTFLHDIKINVAGVDVEGKQGEILNIPRWVANVLEYEKHVNIEDTDMVVELKQATVKENVQGEFELATLEPHFYVRLLSYMKKLPKDDYDKVESMLNSLVRKRQGKIIHLADSSKLTADLSQKLTLEERSFYEKIYNTSIDFKKQILGDKK
;
A
#
# COMPACT_ATOMS: atom_id res chain seq x y z
N MET A 1 17.55 3.34 10.27
CA MET A 1 16.36 2.91 9.51
C MET A 1 15.22 2.73 10.50
N LEU A 2 14.01 3.20 10.18
CA LEU A 2 12.81 2.83 10.95
C LEU A 2 12.66 1.30 10.92
N ASN A 3 12.17 0.70 12.01
CA ASN A 3 11.78 -0.71 11.94
C ASN A 3 10.59 -0.85 10.98
N SER A 4 10.30 -2.07 10.50
CA SER A 4 9.24 -2.27 9.49
C SER A 4 7.86 -1.84 9.99
N THR A 5 7.59 -2.01 11.28
CA THR A 5 6.31 -1.64 11.89
C THR A 5 6.12 -0.12 11.93
N ASP A 6 7.17 0.63 12.23
CA ASP A 6 7.14 2.09 12.26
C ASP A 6 7.01 2.67 10.85
N LEU A 7 7.65 2.05 9.86
CA LEU A 7 7.47 2.44 8.46
C LEU A 7 6.01 2.29 8.01
N SER A 8 5.37 1.15 8.32
CA SER A 8 3.96 0.93 8.02
C SER A 8 3.06 1.93 8.75
N LYS A 9 3.36 2.27 10.01
CA LYS A 9 2.59 3.28 10.76
C LYS A 9 2.69 4.67 10.14
N VAL A 10 3.91 5.14 9.85
CA VAL A 10 4.14 6.45 9.23
C VAL A 10 3.42 6.55 7.88
N HIS A 11 3.50 5.49 7.09
CA HIS A 11 2.85 5.42 5.78
C HIS A 11 1.33 5.43 5.87
N ASN A 12 0.75 4.64 6.79
CA ASN A 12 -0.69 4.68 7.08
C ASN A 12 -1.14 6.07 7.52
N THR A 13 -0.40 6.72 8.43
CA THR A 13 -0.73 8.07 8.88
C THR A 13 -0.66 9.07 7.72
N GLY A 14 0.37 9.01 6.89
CA GLY A 14 0.48 9.86 5.70
C GLY A 14 -0.71 9.69 4.76
N PHE A 15 -1.07 8.44 4.47
CA PHE A 15 -2.21 8.11 3.60
C PHE A 15 -3.56 8.61 4.15
N GLU A 16 -3.79 8.53 5.47
CA GLU A 16 -5.01 9.03 6.10
C GLU A 16 -5.10 10.57 6.11
N LEU A 17 -3.98 11.27 6.00
CA LEU A 17 -3.91 12.73 5.94
C LEU A 17 -4.07 13.28 4.50
N GLU A 18 -3.98 12.43 3.48
CA GLU A 18 -4.19 12.84 2.09
C GLU A 18 -5.65 13.23 1.84
N ASP A 19 -5.86 14.27 1.06
CA ASP A 19 -7.20 14.68 0.65
C ASP A 19 -7.80 13.69 -0.35
N VAL A 20 -9.08 13.40 -0.18
CA VAL A 20 -9.87 12.54 -1.05
C VAL A 20 -11.11 13.26 -1.51
N LYS A 21 -11.52 12.96 -2.74
CA LYS A 21 -12.79 13.43 -3.29
C LYS A 21 -13.93 12.70 -2.61
N VAL A 22 -14.88 13.48 -2.12
CA VAL A 22 -16.12 12.96 -1.55
C VAL A 22 -17.31 13.64 -2.20
N THR A 23 -18.38 12.87 -2.42
CA THR A 23 -19.70 13.40 -2.80
C THR A 23 -20.58 13.44 -1.56
N PHE A 24 -21.16 14.59 -1.25
CA PHE A 24 -22.08 14.74 -0.12
C PHE A 24 -23.47 14.18 -0.46
N LEU A 25 -24.02 13.36 0.43
CA LEU A 25 -25.32 12.70 0.23
C LEU A 25 -26.50 13.59 0.64
N HIS A 26 -26.26 14.54 1.53
CA HIS A 26 -27.20 15.57 1.97
C HIS A 26 -26.43 16.78 2.52
N ASP A 27 -27.15 17.88 2.79
CA ASP A 27 -26.57 19.07 3.41
C ASP A 27 -26.03 18.76 4.81
N ILE A 28 -24.78 19.13 5.09
CA ILE A 28 -24.16 19.01 6.42
C ILE A 28 -23.33 20.24 6.76
N LYS A 29 -23.26 20.54 8.06
CA LYS A 29 -22.30 21.47 8.67
C LYS A 29 -21.87 20.89 10.00
N ILE A 30 -20.67 20.33 10.05
CA ILE A 30 -20.17 19.56 11.19
C ILE A 30 -18.71 19.88 11.47
N ASN A 31 -18.33 19.88 12.76
CA ASN A 31 -16.94 19.91 13.17
C ASN A 31 -16.49 18.50 13.55
N VAL A 32 -15.53 17.96 12.80
CA VAL A 32 -14.94 16.64 13.07
C VAL A 32 -13.58 16.85 13.72
N ALA A 33 -13.53 16.73 15.05
CA ALA A 33 -12.31 16.86 15.86
C ALA A 33 -11.46 18.12 15.54
N GLY A 34 -12.12 19.27 15.37
CA GLY A 34 -11.48 20.55 15.05
C GLY A 34 -11.43 20.87 13.55
N VAL A 35 -11.87 19.98 12.66
CA VAL A 35 -12.00 20.24 11.23
C VAL A 35 -13.44 20.59 10.89
N ASP A 36 -13.69 21.83 10.47
CA ASP A 36 -15.00 22.26 10.00
C ASP A 36 -15.25 21.76 8.58
N VAL A 37 -16.32 20.99 8.39
CA VAL A 37 -16.78 20.49 7.11
C VAL A 37 -18.20 20.98 6.86
N GLU A 38 -18.37 21.72 5.77
CA GLU A 38 -19.66 22.19 5.28
C GLU A 38 -19.79 21.78 3.81
N GLY A 39 -20.90 21.13 3.46
CA GLY A 39 -21.14 20.67 2.11
C GLY A 39 -22.63 20.50 1.85
N LYS A 40 -23.05 20.75 0.61
CA LYS A 40 -24.43 20.60 0.15
C LYS A 40 -24.64 19.27 -0.56
N GLN A 41 -25.89 18.81 -0.61
CA GLN A 41 -26.25 17.61 -1.34
C GLN A 41 -25.73 17.64 -2.79
N GLY A 42 -24.98 16.59 -3.17
CA GLY A 42 -24.39 16.43 -4.50
C GLY A 42 -23.12 17.25 -4.74
N GLU A 43 -22.67 18.05 -3.77
CA GLU A 43 -21.40 18.77 -3.85
C GLU A 43 -20.23 17.78 -3.78
N ILE A 44 -19.14 18.10 -4.49
CA ILE A 44 -17.90 17.32 -4.46
C ILE A 44 -16.82 18.20 -3.83
N LEU A 45 -16.26 17.76 -2.71
CA LEU A 45 -15.12 18.43 -2.06
C LEU A 45 -13.96 17.48 -1.84
N ASN A 46 -12.78 18.05 -1.72
CA ASN A 46 -11.60 17.37 -1.23
C ASN A 46 -11.48 17.61 0.27
N ILE A 47 -11.50 16.54 1.05
CA ILE A 47 -11.29 16.58 2.50
C ILE A 47 -10.29 15.50 2.92
N PRO A 48 -9.62 15.63 4.07
CA PRO A 48 -8.68 14.60 4.52
C PRO A 48 -9.37 13.24 4.63
N ARG A 49 -8.69 12.18 4.17
CA ARG A 49 -9.23 10.81 4.12
C ARG A 49 -9.76 10.33 5.45
N TRP A 50 -9.10 10.63 6.56
CA TRP A 50 -9.59 10.25 7.88
C TRP A 50 -10.94 10.90 8.23
N VAL A 51 -11.17 12.15 7.81
CA VAL A 51 -12.46 12.85 7.97
C VAL A 51 -13.50 12.21 7.06
N ALA A 52 -13.14 11.95 5.80
CA ALA A 52 -14.00 11.29 4.83
C ALA A 52 -14.47 9.91 5.32
N ASN A 53 -13.57 9.11 5.89
CA ASN A 53 -13.87 7.78 6.42
C ASN A 53 -14.90 7.85 7.57
N VAL A 54 -14.80 8.85 8.46
CA VAL A 54 -15.78 9.07 9.55
C VAL A 54 -17.14 9.46 8.98
N LEU A 55 -17.17 10.39 8.02
CA LEU A 55 -18.42 10.85 7.41
C LEU A 55 -19.09 9.78 6.55
N GLU A 56 -18.33 8.92 5.88
CA GLU A 56 -18.85 7.80 5.08
C GLU A 56 -19.45 6.71 5.98
N TYR A 57 -18.82 6.41 7.12
CA TYR A 57 -19.35 5.48 8.11
C TYR A 57 -20.74 5.89 8.62
N GLU A 58 -20.93 7.20 8.87
CA GLU A 58 -22.20 7.80 9.27
C GLU A 58 -23.15 8.08 8.07
N LYS A 59 -22.76 7.67 6.85
CA LYS A 59 -23.55 7.81 5.61
C LYS A 59 -23.85 9.27 5.22
N HIS A 60 -22.94 10.19 5.51
CA HIS A 60 -23.02 11.59 5.10
C HIS A 60 -22.38 11.84 3.73
N VAL A 61 -21.33 11.09 3.40
CA VAL A 61 -20.58 11.23 2.15
C VAL A 61 -20.31 9.88 1.51
N ASN A 62 -20.02 9.88 0.21
CA ASN A 62 -19.47 8.75 -0.53
C ASN A 62 -18.07 9.10 -1.02
N ILE A 63 -17.08 8.26 -0.70
CA ILE A 63 -15.69 8.51 -1.11
C ILE A 63 -15.48 8.01 -2.54
N GLU A 64 -14.94 8.88 -3.40
CA GLU A 64 -14.54 8.51 -4.76
C GLU A 64 -13.16 7.83 -4.75
N ASP A 65 -13.12 6.57 -4.33
CA ASP A 65 -11.91 5.75 -4.37
C ASP A 65 -11.88 4.80 -5.58
N THR A 66 -10.66 4.46 -6.00
CA THR A 66 -10.44 3.41 -7.00
C THR A 66 -10.86 2.04 -6.46
N ASP A 67 -11.46 1.20 -7.31
CA ASP A 67 -11.70 -0.20 -6.98
C ASP A 67 -10.37 -0.96 -6.86
N MET A 68 -9.93 -1.16 -5.63
CA MET A 68 -8.67 -1.84 -5.33
C MET A 68 -8.71 -3.34 -5.64
N VAL A 69 -9.88 -3.96 -5.80
CA VAL A 69 -10.00 -5.36 -6.23
C VAL A 69 -9.58 -5.48 -7.69
N VAL A 70 -10.01 -4.53 -8.53
CA VAL A 70 -9.60 -4.48 -9.95
C VAL A 70 -8.10 -4.25 -10.06
N GLU A 71 -7.54 -3.31 -9.30
CA GLU A 71 -6.10 -3.06 -9.25
C GLU A 71 -5.31 -4.30 -8.81
N LEU A 72 -5.78 -5.01 -7.78
CA LEU A 72 -5.14 -6.25 -7.32
C LEU A 72 -5.16 -7.35 -8.39
N LYS A 73 -6.28 -7.51 -9.11
CA LYS A 73 -6.36 -8.46 -10.24
C LYS A 73 -5.35 -8.09 -11.33
N GLN A 74 -5.29 -6.82 -11.70
CA GLN A 74 -4.35 -6.35 -12.72
C GLN A 74 -2.90 -6.53 -12.28
N ALA A 75 -2.55 -6.20 -11.04
CA ALA A 75 -1.23 -6.42 -10.47
C ALA A 75 -0.85 -7.91 -10.51
N THR A 76 -1.78 -8.79 -10.14
CA THR A 76 -1.57 -10.24 -10.18
C THR A 76 -1.34 -10.75 -11.60
N VAL A 77 -2.14 -10.30 -12.58
CA VAL A 77 -1.96 -10.67 -13.99
C VAL A 77 -0.61 -10.17 -14.52
N LYS A 78 -0.27 -8.90 -14.25
CA LYS A 78 1.01 -8.32 -14.66
C LYS A 78 2.19 -9.09 -14.05
N GLU A 79 2.12 -9.44 -12.77
CA GLU A 79 3.14 -10.23 -12.09
C GLU A 79 3.23 -11.67 -12.63
N ASN A 80 2.13 -12.19 -13.18
CA ASN A 80 2.06 -13.51 -13.81
C ASN A 80 2.73 -13.61 -15.17
N VAL A 81 2.78 -12.52 -15.92
CA VAL A 81 3.43 -12.49 -17.23
C VAL A 81 4.91 -12.08 -17.17
N GLN A 82 5.38 -11.53 -16.04
CA GLN A 82 6.80 -11.23 -15.85
C GLN A 82 7.64 -12.50 -15.74
N GLY A 83 8.90 -12.42 -16.18
CA GLY A 83 9.89 -13.48 -16.01
C GLY A 83 10.11 -13.85 -14.54
N GLU A 84 10.78 -15.00 -14.33
CA GLU A 84 11.04 -15.57 -13.00
C GLU A 84 11.81 -14.60 -12.09
N PHE A 85 12.67 -13.74 -12.65
CA PHE A 85 13.50 -12.77 -11.93
C PHE A 85 13.11 -11.31 -12.22
N GLU A 86 11.93 -11.08 -12.78
CA GLU A 86 11.44 -9.74 -13.11
C GLU A 86 10.21 -9.42 -12.28
N LEU A 87 10.14 -8.19 -11.76
CA LEU A 87 9.02 -7.70 -10.97
C LEU A 87 8.14 -6.80 -11.82
N ALA A 88 6.82 -6.98 -11.73
CA ALA A 88 5.91 -6.00 -12.29
C ALA A 88 6.00 -4.71 -11.47
N THR A 89 5.78 -3.57 -12.12
CA THR A 89 5.69 -2.30 -11.39
C THR A 89 4.46 -2.32 -10.49
N LEU A 90 4.69 -2.12 -9.19
CA LEU A 90 3.65 -1.91 -8.19
C LEU A 90 3.79 -0.50 -7.62
N GLU A 91 2.67 0.21 -7.50
CA GLU A 91 2.64 1.60 -7.03
C GLU A 91 3.14 1.67 -5.57
N PRO A 92 3.97 2.66 -5.18
CA PRO A 92 4.55 2.76 -3.83
C PRO A 92 3.57 2.61 -2.66
N HIS A 93 2.34 3.09 -2.80
CA HIS A 93 1.28 3.07 -1.79
C HIS A 93 0.23 1.96 -2.02
N PHE A 94 0.52 0.96 -2.86
CA PHE A 94 -0.45 -0.07 -3.22
C PHE A 94 -1.03 -0.83 -2.01
N TYR A 95 -0.18 -1.29 -1.08
CA TYR A 95 -0.63 -2.11 0.04
C TYR A 95 -1.49 -1.34 1.04
N VAL A 96 -1.09 -0.12 1.42
CA VAL A 96 -1.92 0.71 2.32
C VAL A 96 -3.29 0.99 1.73
N ARG A 97 -3.35 1.32 0.44
CA ARG A 97 -4.62 1.58 -0.26
C ARG A 97 -5.52 0.34 -0.26
N LEU A 98 -4.95 -0.82 -0.56
CA LEU A 98 -5.68 -2.08 -0.59
C LEU A 98 -6.18 -2.46 0.81
N LEU A 99 -5.34 -2.35 1.85
CA LEU A 99 -5.74 -2.62 3.23
C LEU A 99 -6.83 -1.67 3.71
N SER A 100 -6.75 -0.38 3.37
CA SER A 100 -7.80 0.60 3.67
C SER A 100 -9.12 0.25 2.99
N TYR A 101 -9.07 -0.16 1.71
CA TYR A 101 -10.25 -0.61 0.97
C TYR A 101 -10.85 -1.89 1.58
N MET A 102 -10.01 -2.88 1.92
CA MET A 102 -10.45 -4.15 2.51
C MET A 102 -11.22 -3.97 3.82
N LYS A 103 -10.88 -2.96 4.65
CA LYS A 103 -11.61 -2.67 5.90
C LYS A 103 -13.10 -2.37 5.69
N LYS A 104 -13.49 -1.94 4.50
CA LYS A 104 -14.87 -1.59 4.14
C LYS A 104 -15.65 -2.76 3.55
N LEU A 105 -14.99 -3.88 3.26
CA LEU A 105 -15.62 -5.02 2.61
C LEU A 105 -16.43 -5.88 3.60
N PRO A 106 -17.54 -6.49 3.14
CA PRO A 106 -18.15 -7.61 3.85
C PRO A 106 -17.14 -8.75 4.05
N LYS A 107 -17.30 -9.52 5.13
CA LYS A 107 -16.36 -10.58 5.51
C LYS A 107 -16.04 -11.56 4.37
N ASP A 108 -17.06 -12.04 3.65
CA ASP A 108 -16.87 -13.00 2.57
C ASP A 108 -16.03 -12.44 1.40
N ASP A 109 -16.11 -11.13 1.15
CA ASP A 109 -15.31 -10.48 0.11
C ASP A 109 -13.93 -10.11 0.62
N TYR A 110 -13.80 -9.73 1.90
CA TYR A 110 -12.51 -9.58 2.58
C TYR A 110 -11.66 -10.84 2.44
N ASP A 111 -12.21 -12.01 2.78
CA ASP A 111 -11.48 -13.29 2.77
C ASP A 111 -10.99 -13.65 1.35
N LYS A 112 -11.80 -13.37 0.32
CA LYS A 112 -11.40 -13.58 -1.09
C LYS A 112 -10.26 -12.66 -1.50
N VAL A 113 -10.36 -11.37 -1.18
CA VAL A 113 -9.34 -10.37 -1.53
C VAL A 113 -8.04 -10.65 -0.77
N GLU A 114 -8.13 -11.07 0.49
CA GLU A 114 -6.98 -11.46 1.31
C GLU A 114 -6.24 -12.67 0.69
N SER A 115 -6.97 -13.69 0.23
CA SER A 115 -6.38 -14.85 -0.45
C SER A 115 -5.63 -14.46 -1.74
N MET A 116 -6.20 -13.54 -2.53
CA MET A 116 -5.55 -13.01 -3.73
C MET A 116 -4.30 -12.19 -3.38
N LEU A 117 -4.38 -11.33 -2.38
CA LEU A 117 -3.26 -10.53 -1.89
C LEU A 117 -2.11 -11.44 -1.42
N ASN A 118 -2.42 -12.45 -0.61
CA ASN A 118 -1.44 -13.43 -0.14
C ASN A 118 -0.73 -14.14 -1.30
N SER A 119 -1.46 -14.44 -2.37
CA SER A 119 -0.89 -15.06 -3.57
C SER A 119 0.11 -14.12 -4.28
N LEU A 120 -0.26 -12.85 -4.46
CA LEU A 120 0.62 -11.83 -5.03
C LEU A 120 1.88 -11.62 -4.17
N VAL A 121 1.70 -11.47 -2.85
CA VAL A 121 2.79 -11.23 -1.89
C VAL A 121 3.77 -12.40 -1.91
N ARG A 122 3.30 -13.65 -1.83
CA ARG A 122 4.18 -14.84 -1.86
C ARG A 122 5.04 -14.88 -3.12
N LYS A 123 4.44 -14.59 -4.28
CA LYS A 123 5.14 -14.60 -5.56
C LYS A 123 6.22 -13.52 -5.60
N ARG A 124 5.88 -12.28 -5.25
CA ARG A 124 6.81 -11.15 -5.24
C ARG A 124 7.91 -11.33 -4.20
N GLN A 125 7.59 -11.86 -3.02
CA GLN A 125 8.56 -12.13 -1.97
C GLN A 125 9.68 -13.06 -2.44
N GLY A 126 9.35 -14.15 -3.14
CA GLY A 126 10.36 -15.06 -3.69
C GLY A 126 11.31 -14.37 -4.67
N LYS A 127 10.77 -13.54 -5.57
CA LYS A 127 11.55 -12.76 -6.53
C LYS A 127 12.43 -11.71 -5.84
N ILE A 128 11.88 -10.98 -4.87
CA ILE A 128 12.61 -9.97 -4.09
C ILE A 128 13.79 -10.60 -3.35
N ILE A 129 13.59 -11.77 -2.71
CA ILE A 129 14.68 -12.47 -2.01
C ILE A 129 15.82 -12.79 -2.98
N HIS A 130 15.50 -13.34 -4.16
CA HIS A 130 16.50 -13.66 -5.17
C HIS A 130 17.26 -12.42 -5.68
N LEU A 131 16.53 -11.36 -5.99
CA LEU A 131 17.12 -10.10 -6.47
C LEU A 131 17.97 -9.41 -5.40
N ALA A 132 17.55 -9.45 -4.13
CA ALA A 132 18.27 -8.86 -3.02
C ALA A 132 19.52 -9.66 -2.63
N ASP A 133 19.56 -10.97 -2.87
CA ASP A 133 20.77 -11.75 -2.65
C ASP A 133 21.86 -11.46 -3.70
N SER A 134 21.44 -11.11 -4.92
CA SER A 134 22.33 -10.90 -6.06
C SER A 134 22.91 -9.48 -6.16
N SER A 135 22.15 -8.44 -5.81
CA SER A 135 22.59 -7.06 -6.03
C SER A 135 22.00 -6.04 -5.05
N LYS A 136 22.61 -4.86 -5.00
CA LYS A 136 22.08 -3.71 -4.23
C LYS A 136 20.85 -3.15 -4.93
N LEU A 137 19.91 -2.61 -4.16
CA LEU A 137 18.72 -1.96 -4.70
C LEU A 137 19.11 -0.81 -5.66
N THR A 138 18.72 -0.95 -6.93
CA THR A 138 18.93 0.06 -7.97
C THR A 138 17.73 1.02 -8.05
N ALA A 139 17.91 2.18 -8.69
CA ALA A 139 16.82 3.13 -8.88
C ALA A 139 15.67 2.55 -9.73
N ASP A 140 15.99 1.82 -10.80
CA ASP A 140 15.00 1.15 -11.66
C ASP A 140 14.19 0.11 -10.88
N LEU A 141 14.86 -0.72 -10.07
CA LEU A 141 14.17 -1.73 -9.27
C LEU A 141 13.33 -1.10 -8.17
N SER A 142 13.83 -0.04 -7.52
CA SER A 142 13.10 0.70 -6.49
C SER A 142 11.76 1.23 -7.00
N GLN A 143 11.70 1.72 -8.25
CA GLN A 143 10.46 2.21 -8.86
C GLN A 143 9.40 1.10 -9.07
N LYS A 144 9.78 -0.17 -9.07
CA LYS A 144 8.86 -1.32 -9.24
C LYS A 144 8.34 -1.88 -7.91
N LEU A 145 8.85 -1.37 -6.79
CA LEU A 145 8.57 -1.85 -5.44
C LEU A 145 7.73 -0.85 -4.66
N THR A 146 6.83 -1.41 -3.85
CA THR A 146 6.17 -0.69 -2.74
C THR A 146 7.16 -0.26 -1.68
N LEU A 147 6.78 0.65 -0.80
CA LEU A 147 7.65 1.09 0.29
C LEU A 147 8.03 -0.06 1.25
N GLU A 148 7.07 -0.93 1.54
CA GLU A 148 7.27 -2.12 2.37
C GLU A 148 8.28 -3.08 1.72
N GLU A 149 8.15 -3.31 0.41
CA GLU A 149 9.04 -4.18 -0.33
C GLU A 149 10.46 -3.62 -0.45
N ARG A 150 10.63 -2.29 -0.58
CA ARG A 150 11.95 -1.65 -0.56
C ARG A 150 12.66 -1.91 0.77
N SER A 151 11.94 -1.72 1.88
CA SER A 151 12.49 -2.01 3.21
C SER A 151 12.82 -3.49 3.39
N PHE A 152 11.97 -4.39 2.88
CA PHE A 152 12.24 -5.82 2.90
C PHE A 152 13.48 -6.18 2.06
N TYR A 153 13.60 -5.64 0.85
CA TYR A 153 14.75 -5.83 -0.04
C TYR A 153 16.06 -5.44 0.64
N GLU A 154 16.14 -4.23 1.21
CA GLU A 154 17.36 -3.74 1.86
C GLU A 154 17.80 -4.61 3.04
N LYS A 155 16.83 -5.14 3.81
CA LYS A 155 17.13 -6.07 4.91
C LYS A 155 17.74 -7.37 4.41
N ILE A 156 17.17 -7.97 3.36
CA ILE A 156 17.70 -9.20 2.77
C ILE A 156 19.10 -8.97 2.20
N TYR A 157 19.31 -7.87 1.47
CA TYR A 157 20.60 -7.53 0.90
C TYR A 157 21.69 -7.37 1.97
N ASN A 158 21.41 -6.61 3.04
CA ASN A 158 22.35 -6.42 4.13
C ASN A 158 22.65 -7.75 4.85
N THR A 159 21.63 -8.57 5.09
CA THR A 159 21.79 -9.90 5.70
C THR A 159 22.66 -10.82 4.82
N SER A 160 22.45 -10.80 3.50
CA SER A 160 23.26 -11.57 2.53
C SER A 160 24.71 -11.11 2.53
N ILE A 161 24.97 -9.80 2.58
CA ILE A 161 26.33 -9.26 2.70
C ILE A 161 27.00 -9.71 3.99
N ASP A 162 26.31 -9.59 5.12
CA ASP A 162 26.88 -9.93 6.42
C ASP A 162 27.21 -11.42 6.48
N PHE A 163 26.33 -12.28 5.96
CA PHE A 163 26.60 -13.71 5.81
C PHE A 163 27.83 -13.99 4.92
N LYS A 164 27.92 -13.33 3.76
CA LYS A 164 29.08 -13.48 2.84
C LYS A 164 30.39 -13.05 3.50
N LYS A 165 30.38 -11.96 4.28
CA LYS A 165 31.56 -11.49 5.05
C LYS A 165 31.97 -12.49 6.12
N GLN A 166 31.04 -13.14 6.81
CA GLN A 166 31.36 -14.17 7.80
C GLN A 166 32.12 -15.36 7.18
N ILE A 167 31.80 -15.71 5.94
CA ILE A 167 32.43 -16.83 5.24
C ILE A 167 33.77 -16.43 4.61
N LEU A 168 33.80 -15.29 3.91
CA LEU A 168 34.94 -14.88 3.08
C LEU A 168 35.95 -14.01 3.83
N GLY A 169 35.60 -13.52 5.02
CA GLY A 169 36.34 -12.48 5.73
C GLY A 169 36.17 -11.10 5.09
N ASP A 170 36.70 -10.08 5.78
CA ASP A 170 36.83 -8.76 5.17
C ASP A 170 37.94 -8.79 4.11
N LYS A 171 37.66 -8.29 2.90
CA LYS A 171 38.70 -8.09 1.89
C LYS A 171 39.75 -7.14 2.50
N LYS A 172 41.00 -7.62 2.60
CA LYS A 172 42.16 -6.79 2.93
C LYS A 172 42.37 -5.67 1.92
#